data_AF-A0A830HPL4-F1
#
_entry.id   AF-A0A830HPL4-F1
#
_cell.length_a   1.000
_cell.length_b   1.000
_cell.length_c   1.000
_cell.angle_alpha   90.00
_cell.angle_beta   90.00
_cell.angle_gamma   90.00
#
_symmetry.space_group_name_H-M   'P 1'
#
loop_
_entity.id
_entity.type
_entity.pdbx_description
1 polymer ?
#
loop_
_entity_poly.entity_id
_entity_poly.type
_entity_poly.pdbx_seq_one_letter_code
_entity_poly.pdbx_strand_id
1 'polypeptide(L)'
;MNIAEAARINTVLGETLDGLQTMKFVTPYVLEHAEHMARDTSEELASKLVAHRAALQTANEDVTDDVLADSAMSLYRCLGQNPDFVEHIKNIYDETQQASAASPTASGRGVLSLEDSLRSIAAADAQGAAMDGVITYFAQLKAIVQRKLATTVEEEASTRAHFEEVRQREEKAAKERQALEQQLRLERKEREKQLAQANEREARANYELEALRASTDARLKALEEEAGYQRASDKASFEEHEAALIKEVEQLTKELEDLSKNDRDEEAVLRKKKNKSEQEVSTWIELYDKDMGSREKGYQEEKGVYTELQKQLKEYEDHYEQLRLEAEEAAAEVKRRQQAAEEEEKRQQALDDAALKIQGTWRLHKQAKEQEAAAAKKKKGGKKK
;
A
#
# COMPACT_ATOMS: atom_id res chain seq x y z
N MET A 1 62.22 79.67 -27.65
CA MET A 1 62.26 81.00 -27.01
C MET A 1 63.72 81.41 -26.86
N ASN A 2 64.07 82.66 -27.15
CA ASN A 2 65.46 83.11 -27.10
C ASN A 2 65.91 83.14 -25.62
N ILE A 3 67.03 82.49 -25.28
CA ILE A 3 67.56 82.45 -23.89
C ILE A 3 67.72 83.87 -23.31
N ALA A 4 68.02 84.84 -24.18
CA ALA A 4 68.13 86.26 -23.85
C ALA A 4 66.79 86.95 -23.53
N GLU A 5 65.67 86.45 -24.03
CA GLU A 5 64.33 86.96 -23.70
C GLU A 5 63.81 86.35 -22.41
N ALA A 6 64.05 85.05 -22.20
CA ALA A 6 63.74 84.38 -20.93
C ALA A 6 64.51 85.00 -19.76
N ALA A 7 65.80 85.31 -19.95
CA ALA A 7 66.60 86.02 -18.96
C ALA A 7 66.04 87.43 -18.68
N ARG A 8 65.71 88.21 -19.72
CA ARG A 8 65.13 89.55 -19.57
C ARG A 8 63.79 89.54 -18.83
N ILE A 9 62.89 88.63 -19.19
CA ILE A 9 61.58 88.50 -18.53
C ILE A 9 61.77 88.13 -17.05
N ASN A 10 62.72 87.24 -16.74
CA ASN A 10 62.99 86.83 -15.36
C ASN A 10 63.67 87.93 -14.54
N THR A 11 64.51 88.76 -15.17
CA THR A 11 65.10 89.97 -14.57
C THR A 11 64.02 91.00 -14.27
N VAL A 12 63.14 91.32 -15.23
CA VAL A 12 62.04 92.28 -15.02
C VAL A 12 61.05 91.79 -13.97
N LEU A 13 60.73 90.49 -13.94
CA LEU A 13 59.89 89.89 -12.88
C LEU A 13 60.59 89.84 -11.53
N GLY A 14 61.93 89.82 -11.50
CA GLY A 14 62.72 89.97 -10.28
C GLY A 14 62.68 91.41 -9.76
N GLU A 15 63.00 92.37 -10.62
CA GLU A 15 63.02 93.79 -10.29
C GLU A 15 61.64 94.31 -9.86
N THR A 16 60.56 93.83 -10.48
CA THR A 16 59.19 94.18 -10.09
C THR A 16 58.78 93.55 -8.76
N LEU A 17 59.19 92.32 -8.47
CA LEU A 17 58.96 91.69 -7.17
C LEU A 17 59.73 92.41 -6.06
N ASP A 18 60.99 92.78 -6.32
CA ASP A 18 61.82 93.53 -5.39
C ASP A 18 61.28 94.96 -5.19
N GLY A 19 60.73 95.57 -6.25
CA GLY A 19 59.99 96.84 -6.21
C GLY A 19 58.73 96.76 -5.35
N LEU A 20 57.93 95.70 -5.49
CA LEU A 20 56.73 95.49 -4.66
C LEU A 20 57.10 95.19 -3.20
N GLN A 21 58.18 94.44 -2.95
CA GLN A 21 58.69 94.19 -1.61
C GLN A 21 59.21 95.45 -0.93
N THR A 22 59.84 96.37 -1.67
CA THR A 22 60.27 97.66 -1.13
C THR A 22 59.09 98.58 -0.83
N MET A 23 58.06 98.61 -1.70
CA MET A 23 56.82 99.36 -1.46
C MET A 23 56.07 98.92 -0.19
N LYS A 24 56.16 97.65 0.20
CA LYS A 24 55.56 97.13 1.44
C LYS A 24 55.99 97.87 2.71
N PHE A 25 57.23 98.38 2.74
CA PHE A 25 57.81 99.04 3.93
C PHE A 25 57.64 100.57 3.91
N VAL A 26 57.03 101.14 2.88
CA VAL A 26 56.86 102.59 2.71
C VAL A 26 55.50 103.02 3.27
N THR A 27 55.47 103.41 4.55
CA THR A 27 54.28 104.04 5.17
C THR A 27 54.17 105.53 4.82
N PRO A 28 52.96 106.14 4.80
CA PRO A 28 52.75 107.57 4.47
C PRO A 28 53.62 108.52 5.29
N TYR A 29 53.86 108.18 6.56
CA TYR A 29 54.73 108.91 7.48
C TYR A 29 56.20 109.00 7.02
N VAL A 30 56.71 107.92 6.40
CA VAL A 30 58.09 107.83 5.88
C VAL A 30 58.24 108.64 4.58
N LEU A 31 57.16 108.76 3.79
CA LEU A 31 57.13 109.57 2.57
C LEU A 31 57.08 111.09 2.86
N GLU A 32 56.36 111.52 3.89
CA GLU A 32 56.30 112.93 4.30
C GLU A 32 57.63 113.43 4.87
N HIS A 33 58.35 112.60 5.63
CA HIS A 33 59.61 112.94 6.31
C HIS A 33 60.87 112.43 5.59
N ALA A 34 60.75 111.94 4.35
CA ALA A 34 61.84 111.33 3.59
C ALA A 34 63.11 112.22 3.48
N GLU A 35 62.94 113.54 3.34
CA GLU A 35 64.04 114.51 3.28
C GLU A 35 64.74 114.71 4.64
N HIS A 36 64.02 114.53 5.75
CA HIS A 36 64.57 114.61 7.10
C HIS A 36 65.28 113.31 7.51
N MET A 37 64.80 112.16 7.04
CA MET A 37 65.41 110.85 7.28
C MET A 37 66.68 110.60 6.44
N ALA A 38 66.89 111.37 5.37
CA ALA A 38 68.09 111.27 4.52
C ALA A 38 69.42 111.53 5.26
N ARG A 39 69.40 112.11 6.46
CA ARG A 39 70.61 112.27 7.30
C ARG A 39 71.06 110.99 7.99
N ASP A 40 70.15 110.04 8.22
CA ASP A 40 70.40 108.83 9.02
C ASP A 40 70.31 107.52 8.21
N THR A 41 69.84 107.58 6.95
CA THR A 41 69.71 106.41 6.05
C THR A 41 70.66 106.50 4.85
N SER A 42 71.02 105.35 4.25
CA SER A 42 71.92 105.31 3.08
C SER A 42 71.36 106.12 1.90
N GLU A 43 72.24 106.85 1.22
CA GLU A 43 71.91 107.77 0.11
C GLU A 43 71.11 107.09 -1.01
N GLU A 44 71.34 105.80 -1.22
CA GLU A 44 70.63 104.99 -2.22
C GLU A 44 69.16 104.73 -1.85
N LEU A 45 68.86 104.55 -0.55
CA LEU A 45 67.50 104.34 -0.06
C LEU A 45 66.71 105.66 -0.05
N ALA A 46 67.38 106.75 0.34
CA ALA A 46 66.81 108.10 0.27
C ALA A 46 66.47 108.51 -1.16
N SER A 47 67.38 108.26 -2.12
CA SER A 47 67.13 108.51 -3.55
C SER A 47 65.93 107.71 -4.09
N LYS A 48 65.81 106.43 -3.71
CA LYS A 48 64.67 105.57 -4.08
C LYS A 48 63.35 106.04 -3.45
N LEU A 49 63.36 106.53 -2.21
CA LEU A 49 62.17 107.07 -1.54
C LEU A 49 61.73 108.43 -2.11
N VAL A 50 62.67 109.30 -2.47
CA VAL A 50 62.39 110.58 -3.14
C VAL A 50 61.87 110.34 -4.55
N ALA A 51 62.47 109.42 -5.31
CA ALA A 51 61.95 109.00 -6.61
C ALA A 51 60.56 108.37 -6.48
N HIS A 52 60.28 107.61 -5.43
CA HIS A 52 58.97 107.04 -5.15
C HIS A 52 57.93 108.11 -4.76
N ARG A 53 58.31 109.14 -4.01
CA ARG A 53 57.44 110.30 -3.72
C ARG A 53 57.14 111.10 -4.99
N ALA A 54 58.14 111.34 -5.83
CA ALA A 54 57.96 112.02 -7.12
C ALA A 54 57.07 111.19 -8.05
N ALA A 55 57.30 109.87 -8.14
CA ALA A 55 56.50 108.95 -8.94
C ALA A 55 55.04 108.85 -8.43
N LEU A 56 54.83 108.86 -7.10
CA LEU A 56 53.50 108.92 -6.49
C LEU A 56 52.82 110.27 -6.73
N GLN A 57 53.55 111.39 -6.73
CA GLN A 57 52.98 112.70 -7.04
C GLN A 57 52.58 112.81 -8.51
N THR A 58 53.43 112.36 -9.43
CA THR A 58 53.06 112.26 -10.85
C THR A 58 51.92 111.27 -11.06
N ALA A 59 51.92 110.13 -10.36
CA ALA A 59 50.84 109.17 -10.45
C ALA A 59 49.53 109.72 -9.85
N ASN A 60 49.53 110.47 -8.76
CA ASN A 60 48.29 111.06 -8.20
C ASN A 60 47.79 112.27 -9.00
N GLU A 61 48.66 112.98 -9.73
CA GLU A 61 48.26 114.06 -10.62
C GLU A 61 47.74 113.53 -11.97
N ASP A 62 48.26 112.40 -12.47
CA ASP A 62 47.82 111.75 -13.72
C ASP A 62 46.71 110.69 -13.50
N VAL A 63 46.53 110.17 -12.28
CA VAL A 63 45.44 109.26 -11.89
C VAL A 63 44.29 110.08 -11.33
N THR A 64 43.47 110.60 -12.24
CA THR A 64 42.06 110.85 -11.92
C THR A 64 41.28 109.54 -12.11
N ASP A 65 40.20 109.32 -11.35
CA ASP A 65 39.35 108.12 -11.46
C ASP A 65 38.93 107.81 -12.92
N ASP A 66 38.84 108.85 -13.76
CA ASP A 66 38.54 108.76 -15.19
C ASP A 66 39.68 108.10 -16.01
N VAL A 67 40.96 108.36 -15.73
CA VAL A 67 42.09 107.76 -16.46
C VAL A 67 42.28 106.29 -16.09
N LEU A 68 42.01 105.93 -14.83
CA LEU A 68 42.05 104.54 -14.38
C LEU A 68 40.89 103.74 -14.96
N ALA A 69 39.70 104.34 -15.03
CA ALA A 69 38.55 103.77 -15.72
C ALA A 69 38.81 103.63 -17.23
N ASP A 70 39.39 104.63 -17.90
CA ASP A 70 39.70 104.57 -19.33
C ASP A 70 40.83 103.57 -19.64
N SER A 71 41.85 103.47 -18.79
CA SER A 71 42.94 102.49 -18.99
C SER A 71 42.49 101.07 -18.67
N ALA A 72 41.64 100.87 -17.66
CA ALA A 72 41.00 99.58 -17.38
C ALA A 72 40.03 99.19 -18.50
N MET A 73 39.24 100.14 -19.01
CA MET A 73 38.33 99.92 -20.14
C MET A 73 39.08 99.74 -21.45
N SER A 74 40.25 100.35 -21.64
CA SER A 74 41.16 100.15 -22.78
C SER A 74 41.81 98.77 -22.73
N LEU A 75 42.26 98.31 -21.56
CA LEU A 75 42.70 96.93 -21.35
C LEU A 75 41.55 95.94 -21.59
N TYR A 76 40.33 96.25 -21.12
CA TYR A 76 39.15 95.42 -21.35
C TYR A 76 38.75 95.40 -22.84
N ARG A 77 38.92 96.51 -23.56
CA ARG A 77 38.70 96.60 -25.02
C ARG A 77 39.77 95.84 -25.80
N CYS A 78 41.04 95.98 -25.44
CA CYS A 78 42.15 95.26 -26.07
C CYS A 78 42.10 93.74 -25.78
N LEU A 79 41.73 93.33 -24.57
CA LEU A 79 41.50 91.93 -24.20
C LEU A 79 40.24 91.38 -24.88
N GLY A 80 39.17 92.17 -24.98
CA GLY A 80 37.93 91.78 -25.65
C GLY A 80 38.01 91.72 -27.18
N GLN A 81 38.96 92.42 -27.81
CA GLN A 81 39.15 92.43 -29.25
C GLN A 81 39.89 91.19 -29.79
N ASN A 82 40.51 90.38 -28.94
CA ASN A 82 41.09 89.08 -29.30
C ASN A 82 40.37 87.96 -28.53
N PRO A 83 39.23 87.45 -29.04
CA PRO A 83 38.51 86.34 -28.39
C PRO A 83 39.39 85.11 -28.20
N ASP A 84 40.35 84.88 -29.10
CA ASP A 84 41.34 83.81 -29.00
C ASP A 84 42.23 83.95 -27.75
N PHE A 85 42.56 85.16 -27.31
CA PHE A 85 43.43 85.35 -26.13
C PHE A 85 42.67 85.10 -24.82
N VAL A 86 41.40 85.50 -24.75
CA VAL A 86 40.53 85.23 -23.59
C VAL A 86 40.23 83.73 -23.50
N GLU A 87 40.01 83.07 -24.63
CA GLU A 87 39.83 81.61 -24.69
C GLU A 87 41.14 80.87 -24.39
N HIS A 88 42.30 81.41 -24.80
CA HIS A 88 43.61 80.86 -24.44
C HIS A 88 43.90 80.99 -22.94
N ILE A 89 43.56 82.12 -22.30
CA ILE A 89 43.68 82.28 -20.84
C ILE A 89 42.72 81.34 -20.10
N LYS A 90 41.49 81.18 -20.57
CA LYS A 90 40.54 80.20 -20.01
C LYS A 90 41.05 78.77 -20.17
N ASN A 91 41.56 78.41 -21.35
CA ASN A 91 42.14 77.10 -21.58
C ASN A 91 43.39 76.86 -20.72
N ILE A 92 44.25 77.86 -20.52
CA ILE A 92 45.40 77.75 -19.60
C ILE A 92 44.93 77.57 -18.15
N TYR A 93 43.86 78.26 -17.74
CA TYR A 93 43.26 78.12 -16.40
C TYR A 93 42.61 76.75 -16.20
N ASP A 94 41.90 76.24 -17.20
CA ASP A 94 41.26 74.93 -17.17
C ASP A 94 42.29 73.79 -17.27
N GLU A 95 43.35 73.95 -18.08
CA GLU A 95 44.50 73.03 -18.13
C GLU A 95 45.26 72.99 -16.81
N THR A 96 45.42 74.13 -16.12
CA THR A 96 46.07 74.17 -14.80
C THR A 96 45.17 73.60 -13.69
N GLN A 97 43.84 73.77 -13.76
CA GLN A 97 42.91 73.10 -12.86
C GLN A 97 42.89 71.58 -13.08
N GLN A 98 42.82 71.12 -14.32
CA GLN A 98 42.83 69.68 -14.65
C GLN A 98 44.17 69.01 -14.29
N ALA A 99 45.29 69.69 -14.50
CA ALA A 99 46.61 69.21 -14.04
C ALA A 99 46.70 69.09 -12.51
N SER A 100 45.97 69.94 -11.77
CA SER A 100 45.93 69.85 -10.30
C SER A 100 45.02 68.72 -9.78
N ALA A 101 43.96 68.37 -10.52
CA ALA A 101 43.03 67.28 -10.16
C ALA A 101 43.55 65.88 -10.52
N ALA A 102 44.45 65.76 -11.51
CA ALA A 102 44.92 64.47 -12.04
C ALA A 102 46.18 63.90 -11.33
N SER A 103 46.74 64.57 -10.31
CA SER A 103 47.93 64.09 -9.58
C SER A 103 47.61 63.79 -8.11
N PRO A 104 47.37 62.52 -7.73
CA PRO A 104 47.25 62.12 -6.33
C PRO A 104 48.63 61.74 -5.79
N THR A 105 49.53 62.70 -5.65
CA THR A 105 50.75 62.51 -4.85
C THR A 105 50.99 63.68 -3.90
N ALA A 106 50.58 63.44 -2.65
CA ALA A 106 51.18 63.93 -1.41
C ALA A 106 52.04 65.21 -1.48
N SER A 107 51.40 66.37 -1.39
CA SER A 107 51.77 67.44 -0.45
C SER A 107 50.76 68.58 -0.60
N GLY A 108 50.00 68.84 0.46
CA GLY A 108 49.03 69.92 0.50
C GLY A 108 49.73 71.28 0.36
N ARG A 109 49.74 71.82 -0.85
CA ARG A 109 49.76 73.25 -1.11
C ARG A 109 48.73 73.52 -2.19
N GLY A 110 47.51 73.83 -1.76
CA GLY A 110 46.46 74.31 -2.62
C GLY A 110 46.98 75.50 -3.41
N VAL A 111 46.86 75.43 -4.73
CA VAL A 111 46.92 76.61 -5.59
C VAL A 111 45.73 77.45 -5.15
N LEU A 112 45.98 78.51 -4.38
CA LEU A 112 44.94 79.45 -3.98
C LEU A 112 44.29 79.98 -5.27
N SER A 113 42.97 79.84 -5.37
CA SER A 113 42.21 80.38 -6.49
C SER A 113 42.50 81.89 -6.60
N LEU A 114 42.51 82.42 -7.84
CA LEU A 114 42.60 83.86 -8.11
C LEU A 114 41.57 84.64 -7.27
N GLU A 115 40.41 84.03 -7.03
CA GLU A 115 39.34 84.58 -6.20
C GLU A 115 39.70 84.64 -4.71
N ASP A 116 40.44 83.67 -4.18
CA ASP A 116 40.81 83.62 -2.76
C ASP A 116 41.94 84.61 -2.43
N SER A 117 42.88 84.80 -3.36
CA SER A 117 43.95 85.80 -3.21
C SER A 117 43.43 87.23 -3.35
N LEU A 118 42.50 87.48 -4.28
CA LEU A 118 41.84 88.79 -4.42
C LEU A 118 40.89 89.09 -3.25
N ARG A 119 40.21 88.09 -2.68
CA ARG A 119 39.41 88.26 -1.45
C ARG A 119 40.27 88.57 -0.22
N SER A 120 41.45 87.98 -0.10
CA SER A 120 42.41 88.31 0.97
C SER A 120 42.88 89.77 0.87
N ILE A 121 43.09 90.27 -0.34
CA ILE A 121 43.44 91.67 -0.61
C ILE A 121 42.29 92.63 -0.25
N ALA A 122 41.04 92.24 -0.52
CA ALA A 122 39.86 93.05 -0.21
C ALA A 122 39.48 93.06 1.29
N ALA A 123 39.97 92.10 2.08
CA ALA A 123 39.63 91.96 3.50
C ALA A 123 40.70 92.52 4.47
N ALA A 124 41.79 93.08 3.95
CA ALA A 124 42.93 93.55 4.74
C ALA A 124 42.93 95.09 4.91
N ASP A 125 42.35 95.58 6.01
CA ASP A 125 42.30 97.00 6.41
C ASP A 125 43.68 97.61 6.83
N ALA A 126 44.78 96.92 6.55
CA ALA A 126 46.12 97.44 6.73
C ALA A 126 46.88 97.31 5.40
N GLN A 127 47.31 98.45 4.84
CA GLN A 127 48.05 98.56 3.56
C GLN A 127 49.17 97.52 3.38
N GLY A 128 49.78 97.01 4.47
CA GLY A 128 50.81 95.98 4.42
C GLY A 128 50.34 94.54 4.12
N ALA A 129 49.12 94.16 4.52
CA ALA A 129 48.62 92.78 4.36
C ALA A 129 48.03 92.52 2.97
N ALA A 130 47.41 93.54 2.35
CA ALA A 130 47.02 93.51 0.94
C ALA A 130 48.25 93.38 0.01
N MET A 131 49.34 94.10 0.32
CA MET A 131 50.62 94.00 -0.38
C MET A 131 51.24 92.59 -0.27
N ASP A 132 51.13 91.93 0.89
CA ASP A 132 51.65 90.56 1.06
C ASP A 132 50.90 89.52 0.22
N GLY A 133 49.58 89.68 0.02
CA GLY A 133 48.81 88.85 -0.91
C GLY A 133 49.27 89.03 -2.37
N VAL A 134 49.53 90.28 -2.78
CA VAL A 134 50.05 90.58 -4.12
C VAL A 134 51.47 90.04 -4.31
N ILE A 135 52.35 90.20 -3.32
CA ILE A 135 53.74 89.69 -3.36
C ILE A 135 53.76 88.16 -3.43
N THR A 136 52.93 87.47 -2.66
CA THR A 136 52.85 86.00 -2.69
C THR A 136 52.30 85.48 -4.02
N TYR A 137 51.29 86.13 -4.58
CA TYR A 137 50.78 85.81 -5.92
C TYR A 137 51.84 86.05 -7.01
N PHE A 138 52.53 87.20 -6.98
CA PHE A 138 53.62 87.48 -7.93
C PHE A 138 54.78 86.50 -7.77
N ALA A 139 55.10 86.06 -6.56
CA ALA A 139 56.11 85.02 -6.33
C ALA A 139 55.68 83.66 -6.91
N GLN A 140 54.39 83.29 -6.78
CA GLN A 140 53.84 82.08 -7.39
C GLN A 140 53.83 82.17 -8.92
N LEU A 141 53.42 83.33 -9.48
CA LEU A 141 53.45 83.58 -10.92
C LEU A 141 54.88 83.53 -11.46
N LYS A 142 55.84 84.15 -10.77
CA LYS A 142 57.27 84.07 -11.08
C LYS A 142 57.73 82.62 -11.06
N ALA A 143 57.36 81.82 -10.07
CA ALA A 143 57.73 80.40 -10.00
C ALA A 143 57.11 79.58 -11.16
N ILE A 144 55.88 79.88 -11.57
CA ILE A 144 55.21 79.23 -12.71
C ILE A 144 55.90 79.62 -14.02
N VAL A 145 56.16 80.91 -14.23
CA VAL A 145 56.85 81.44 -15.41
C VAL A 145 58.27 80.90 -15.48
N GLN A 146 59.01 80.85 -14.37
CA GLN A 146 60.34 80.24 -14.30
C GLN A 146 60.31 78.77 -14.65
N ARG A 147 59.33 78.01 -14.16
CA ARG A 147 59.17 76.59 -14.50
C ARG A 147 58.89 76.42 -15.99
N LYS A 148 57.99 77.24 -16.55
CA LYS A 148 57.64 77.26 -17.98
C LYS A 148 58.78 77.68 -18.90
N LEU A 149 59.64 78.58 -18.44
CA LEU A 149 60.84 79.03 -19.14
C LEU A 149 62.01 78.04 -19.02
N ALA A 150 62.05 77.27 -17.93
CA ALA A 150 63.06 76.24 -17.67
C ALA A 150 62.70 74.87 -18.29
N THR A 151 61.42 74.60 -18.54
CA THR A 151 60.99 73.41 -19.28
C THR A 151 61.38 73.53 -20.75
N THR A 152 62.08 72.53 -21.25
CA THR A 152 62.44 72.44 -22.66
C THR A 152 61.19 72.08 -23.50
N VAL A 153 61.22 72.43 -24.78
CA VAL A 153 60.13 72.08 -25.72
C VAL A 153 59.91 70.56 -25.80
N GLU A 154 60.98 69.77 -25.61
CA GLU A 154 60.92 68.30 -25.57
C GLU A 154 60.24 67.78 -24.29
N GLU A 155 60.53 68.37 -23.13
CA GLU A 155 59.86 68.02 -21.87
C GLU A 155 58.36 68.38 -21.91
N GLU A 156 58.00 69.54 -22.45
CA GLU A 156 56.58 69.91 -22.63
C GLU A 156 55.87 68.97 -23.62
N ALA A 157 56.51 68.60 -24.73
CA ALA A 157 55.96 67.65 -25.69
C ALA A 157 55.79 66.24 -25.08
N SER A 158 56.78 65.77 -24.32
CA SER A 158 56.72 64.49 -23.58
C SER A 158 55.59 64.49 -22.54
N THR A 159 55.46 65.58 -21.80
CA THR A 159 54.39 65.74 -20.80
C THR A 159 53.01 65.73 -21.46
N ARG A 160 52.83 66.44 -22.59
CA ARG A 160 51.58 66.41 -23.38
C ARG A 160 51.27 65.02 -23.93
N ALA A 161 52.28 64.33 -24.47
CA ALA A 161 52.11 62.97 -24.98
C ALA A 161 51.69 61.99 -23.87
N HIS A 162 52.28 62.12 -22.69
CA HIS A 162 51.91 61.33 -21.52
C HIS A 162 50.47 61.61 -21.06
N PHE A 163 50.06 62.88 -21.01
CA PHE A 163 48.67 63.25 -20.68
C PHE A 163 47.67 62.68 -21.69
N GLU A 164 47.98 62.73 -22.98
CA GLU A 164 47.11 62.17 -24.02
C GLU A 164 47.05 60.64 -23.91
N GLU A 165 48.15 59.96 -23.61
CA GLU A 165 48.15 58.52 -23.35
C GLU A 165 47.29 58.16 -22.12
N VAL A 166 47.43 58.91 -21.02
CA VAL A 166 46.61 58.72 -19.81
C VAL A 166 45.14 58.96 -20.13
N ARG A 167 44.82 60.03 -20.87
CA ARG A 167 43.45 60.33 -21.31
C ARG A 167 42.87 59.19 -22.14
N GLN A 168 43.62 58.64 -23.09
CA GLN A 168 43.17 57.51 -23.90
C GLN A 168 42.96 56.24 -23.07
N ARG A 169 43.83 55.98 -22.08
CA ARG A 169 43.67 54.85 -21.14
C ARG A 169 42.44 55.03 -20.26
N GLU A 170 42.21 56.22 -19.72
CA GLU A 170 41.02 56.57 -18.94
C GLU A 170 39.74 56.45 -19.78
N GLU A 171 39.74 56.93 -21.02
CA GLU A 171 38.59 56.81 -21.91
C GLU A 171 38.27 55.34 -22.23
N LYS A 172 39.29 54.52 -22.49
CA LYS A 172 39.13 53.06 -22.68
C LYS A 172 38.59 52.39 -21.41
N ALA A 173 39.18 52.67 -20.25
CA ALA A 173 38.73 52.14 -18.98
C ALA A 173 37.29 52.57 -18.64
N ALA A 174 36.91 53.81 -18.96
CA ALA A 174 35.56 54.31 -18.76
C ALA A 174 34.54 53.59 -19.66
N LYS A 175 34.88 53.37 -20.95
CA LYS A 175 34.06 52.58 -21.88
C LYS A 175 33.90 51.14 -21.42
N GLU A 176 34.99 50.50 -20.98
CA GLU A 176 34.97 49.15 -20.43
C GLU A 176 34.12 49.05 -19.16
N ARG A 177 34.27 50.00 -18.23
CA ARG A 177 33.44 50.08 -17.02
C ARG A 177 31.96 50.20 -17.37
N GLN A 178 31.62 51.09 -18.31
CA GLN A 178 30.23 51.27 -18.75
C GLN A 178 29.67 50.00 -19.39
N ALA A 179 30.46 49.28 -20.21
CA ALA A 179 30.05 48.01 -20.80
C ALA A 179 29.81 46.93 -19.73
N LEU A 180 30.71 46.81 -18.75
CA LEU A 180 30.58 45.86 -17.65
C LEU A 180 29.38 46.17 -16.74
N GLU A 181 29.12 47.46 -16.47
CA GLU A 181 27.94 47.88 -15.70
C GLU A 181 26.63 47.54 -16.44
N GLN A 182 26.60 47.72 -17.76
CA GLN A 182 25.44 47.32 -18.57
C GLN A 182 25.25 45.80 -18.58
N GLN A 183 26.32 45.02 -18.75
CA GLN A 183 26.28 43.56 -18.68
C GLN A 183 25.79 43.09 -17.31
N LEU A 184 26.32 43.65 -16.22
CA LEU A 184 25.89 43.33 -14.87
C LEU A 184 24.39 43.64 -14.65
N ARG A 185 23.90 44.74 -15.21
CA ARG A 185 22.48 45.10 -15.13
C ARG A 185 21.60 44.12 -15.90
N LEU A 186 22.03 43.66 -17.07
CA LEU A 186 21.30 42.67 -17.86
C LEU A 186 21.28 41.30 -17.15
N GLU A 187 22.42 40.85 -16.64
CA GLU A 187 22.56 39.61 -15.87
C GLU A 187 21.69 39.62 -14.61
N ARG A 188 21.64 40.75 -13.88
CA ARG A 188 20.75 40.88 -12.72
C ARG A 188 19.27 40.75 -13.10
N LYS A 189 18.84 41.41 -14.17
CA LYS A 189 17.45 41.31 -14.66
C LYS A 189 17.10 39.90 -15.12
N GLU A 190 18.02 39.22 -15.81
CA GLU A 190 17.78 37.85 -16.26
C GLU A 190 17.72 36.88 -15.08
N ARG A 191 18.59 37.03 -14.06
CA ARG A 191 18.49 36.26 -12.81
C ARG A 191 17.19 36.52 -12.06
N GLU A 192 16.76 37.78 -11.94
CA GLU A 192 15.48 38.13 -11.30
C GLU A 192 14.30 37.47 -12.03
N LYS A 193 14.31 37.48 -13.36
CA LYS A 193 13.29 36.80 -14.19
C LYS A 193 13.30 35.29 -13.98
N GLN A 194 14.48 34.66 -13.95
CA GLN A 194 14.61 33.22 -13.71
C GLN A 194 14.14 32.84 -12.30
N LEU A 195 14.48 33.63 -11.28
CA LEU A 195 13.99 33.44 -9.91
C LEU A 195 12.47 33.59 -9.83
N ALA A 196 11.89 34.61 -10.49
CA ALA A 196 10.44 34.78 -10.54
C ALA A 196 9.74 33.58 -11.20
N GLN A 197 10.28 33.07 -12.31
CA GLN A 197 9.75 31.87 -12.97
C GLN A 197 9.90 30.60 -12.11
N ALA A 198 11.02 30.44 -11.40
CA ALA A 198 11.23 29.32 -10.50
C ALA A 198 10.23 29.36 -9.32
N ASN A 199 10.06 30.51 -8.69
CA ASN A 199 9.11 30.72 -7.60
C ASN A 199 7.67 30.47 -8.05
N GLU A 200 7.30 30.89 -9.27
CA GLU A 200 5.97 30.61 -9.82
C GLU A 200 5.74 29.10 -10.05
N ARG A 201 6.75 28.38 -10.56
CA ARG A 201 6.69 26.92 -10.73
C ARG A 201 6.59 26.21 -9.39
N GLU A 202 7.35 26.65 -8.39
CA GLU A 202 7.29 26.10 -7.03
C GLU A 202 5.91 26.32 -6.41
N ALA A 203 5.34 27.53 -6.52
CA ALA A 203 4.00 27.83 -6.04
C ALA A 203 2.93 26.96 -6.71
N ARG A 204 3.02 26.76 -8.03
CA ARG A 204 2.11 25.85 -8.78
C ARG A 204 2.26 24.40 -8.32
N ALA A 205 3.49 23.90 -8.21
CA ALA A 205 3.75 22.53 -7.75
C ALA A 205 3.23 22.30 -6.32
N ASN A 206 3.41 23.26 -5.42
CA ASN A 206 2.90 23.18 -4.06
C ASN A 206 1.36 23.16 -4.03
N TYR A 207 0.70 24.00 -4.84
CA TYR A 207 -0.75 23.99 -4.96
C TYR A 207 -1.27 22.65 -5.51
N GLU A 208 -0.64 22.10 -6.55
CA GLU A 208 -1.00 20.79 -7.11
C GLU A 208 -0.82 19.66 -6.09
N LEU A 209 0.27 19.71 -5.30
CA LEU A 209 0.51 18.73 -4.23
C LEU A 209 -0.53 18.81 -3.12
N GLU A 210 -0.92 20.01 -2.69
CA GLU A 210 -1.97 20.20 -1.70
C GLU A 210 -3.34 19.73 -2.21
N ALA A 211 -3.68 20.08 -3.46
CA ALA A 211 -4.91 19.62 -4.10
C ALA A 211 -4.95 18.09 -4.23
N LEU A 212 -3.82 17.47 -4.61
CA LEU A 212 -3.70 16.02 -4.71
C LEU A 212 -3.86 15.37 -3.34
N ARG A 213 -3.18 15.88 -2.30
CA ARG A 213 -3.31 15.39 -0.92
C ARG A 213 -4.75 15.47 -0.41
N ALA A 214 -5.40 16.62 -0.59
CA ALA A 214 -6.80 16.79 -0.19
C ALA A 214 -7.73 15.83 -0.93
N SER A 215 -7.51 15.63 -2.23
CA SER A 215 -8.29 14.67 -3.04
C SER A 215 -8.03 13.22 -2.61
N THR A 216 -6.79 12.84 -2.30
CA THR A 216 -6.47 11.49 -1.85
C THR A 216 -7.05 11.21 -0.47
N ASP A 217 -6.96 12.17 0.45
CA ASP A 217 -7.50 12.03 1.80
C ASP A 217 -9.03 11.92 1.78
N ALA A 218 -9.69 12.72 0.95
CA ALA A 218 -11.14 12.62 0.75
C ALA A 218 -11.54 11.25 0.18
N ARG A 219 -10.79 10.75 -0.82
CA ARG A 219 -11.04 9.44 -1.41
C ARG A 219 -10.77 8.29 -0.43
N LEU A 220 -9.73 8.39 0.39
CA LEU A 220 -9.43 7.40 1.43
C LEU A 220 -10.56 7.34 2.46
N LYS A 221 -11.02 8.49 2.97
CA LYS A 221 -12.16 8.53 3.89
C LYS A 221 -13.43 7.94 3.30
N ALA A 222 -13.77 8.30 2.06
CA ALA A 222 -14.93 7.74 1.38
C ALA A 222 -14.82 6.21 1.21
N LEU A 223 -13.63 5.70 0.87
CA LEU A 223 -13.38 4.27 0.76
C LEU A 223 -13.47 3.55 2.11
N GLU A 224 -12.97 4.15 3.18
CA GLU A 224 -13.07 3.62 4.55
C GLU A 224 -14.53 3.53 5.01
N GLU A 225 -15.33 4.58 4.74
CA GLU A 225 -16.76 4.61 5.04
C GLU A 225 -17.53 3.56 4.25
N GLU A 226 -17.29 3.46 2.93
CA GLU A 226 -17.93 2.47 2.06
C GLU A 226 -17.55 1.03 2.46
N ALA A 227 -16.26 0.77 2.73
CA ALA A 227 -15.80 -0.52 3.21
C ALA A 227 -16.37 -0.85 4.59
N GLY A 228 -16.51 0.14 5.48
CA GLY A 228 -17.15 -0.01 6.78
C GLY A 228 -18.63 -0.38 6.66
N TYR A 229 -19.36 0.31 5.80
CA TYR A 229 -20.77 0.03 5.51
C TYR A 229 -20.95 -1.37 4.93
N GLN A 230 -20.14 -1.74 3.92
CA GLN A 230 -20.22 -3.06 3.31
C GLN A 230 -19.94 -4.17 4.32
N ARG A 231 -18.90 -4.04 5.15
CA ARG A 231 -18.60 -5.00 6.22
C ARG A 231 -19.74 -5.13 7.22
N ALA A 232 -20.36 -4.02 7.61
CA ALA A 232 -21.48 -4.03 8.54
C ALA A 232 -22.72 -4.71 7.93
N SER A 233 -23.02 -4.40 6.68
CA SER A 233 -24.11 -5.02 5.91
C SER A 233 -23.89 -6.53 5.75
N ASP A 234 -22.71 -6.94 5.31
CA ASP A 234 -22.35 -8.35 5.13
C ASP A 234 -22.44 -9.09 6.46
N LYS A 235 -21.88 -8.51 7.54
CA LYS A 235 -21.96 -9.10 8.89
C LYS A 235 -23.40 -9.32 9.33
N ALA A 236 -24.27 -8.33 9.14
CA ALA A 236 -25.68 -8.45 9.50
C ALA A 236 -26.39 -9.54 8.68
N SER A 237 -26.12 -9.63 7.36
CA SER A 237 -26.65 -10.69 6.51
C SER A 237 -26.16 -12.07 6.93
N PHE A 238 -24.87 -12.22 7.28
CA PHE A 238 -24.32 -13.48 7.77
C PHE A 238 -24.94 -13.88 9.12
N GLU A 239 -25.09 -12.95 10.06
CA GLU A 239 -25.72 -13.21 11.35
C GLU A 239 -27.20 -13.64 11.17
N GLU A 240 -27.92 -13.04 10.23
CA GLU A 240 -29.30 -13.44 9.90
C GLU A 240 -29.35 -14.85 9.30
N HIS A 241 -28.47 -15.16 8.35
CA HIS A 241 -28.38 -16.49 7.76
C HIS A 241 -27.96 -17.57 8.76
N GLU A 242 -27.00 -17.27 9.63
CA GLU A 242 -26.57 -18.15 10.71
C GLU A 242 -27.74 -18.44 11.66
N ALA A 243 -28.48 -17.40 12.09
CA ALA A 243 -29.65 -17.58 12.93
C ALA A 243 -30.76 -18.41 12.27
N ALA A 244 -30.96 -18.26 10.95
CA ALA A 244 -31.91 -19.08 10.19
C ALA A 244 -31.48 -20.55 10.13
N LEU A 245 -30.21 -20.83 9.85
CA LEU A 245 -29.65 -22.18 9.80
C LEU A 245 -29.68 -22.86 11.18
N ILE A 246 -29.39 -22.13 12.26
CA ILE A 246 -29.49 -22.67 13.62
C ILE A 246 -30.93 -23.12 13.91
N LYS A 247 -31.93 -22.31 13.56
CA LYS A 247 -33.35 -22.69 13.73
C LYS A 247 -33.73 -23.91 12.91
N GLU A 248 -33.24 -24.02 11.68
CA GLU A 248 -33.47 -25.19 10.83
C GLU A 248 -32.85 -26.46 11.43
N VAL A 249 -31.60 -26.37 11.92
CA VAL A 249 -30.93 -27.48 12.61
C VAL A 249 -31.70 -27.91 13.86
N GLU A 250 -32.17 -26.96 14.68
CA GLU A 250 -33.00 -27.26 15.85
C GLU A 250 -34.32 -27.93 15.47
N GLN A 251 -34.97 -27.46 14.40
CA GLN A 251 -36.21 -28.06 13.91
C GLN A 251 -35.98 -29.49 13.42
N LEU A 252 -34.98 -29.71 12.55
CA LEU A 252 -34.64 -31.04 12.03
C LEU A 252 -34.22 -32.00 13.13
N THR A 253 -33.52 -31.52 14.16
CA THR A 253 -33.15 -32.33 15.32
C THR A 253 -34.40 -32.80 16.08
N LYS A 254 -35.38 -31.92 16.32
CA LYS A 254 -36.64 -32.28 16.95
C LYS A 254 -37.45 -33.26 16.10
N GLU A 255 -37.55 -33.03 14.80
CA GLU A 255 -38.24 -33.93 13.87
C GLU A 255 -37.61 -35.33 13.87
N LEU A 256 -36.28 -35.42 13.90
CA LEU A 256 -35.56 -36.69 14.00
C LEU A 256 -35.77 -37.40 15.33
N GLU A 257 -35.76 -36.65 16.45
CA GLU A 257 -36.05 -37.20 17.77
C GLU A 257 -37.48 -37.77 17.85
N ASP A 258 -38.46 -37.05 17.30
CA ASP A 258 -39.85 -37.47 17.32
C ASP A 258 -40.11 -38.67 16.39
N LEU A 259 -39.52 -38.67 15.19
CA LEU A 259 -39.55 -39.84 14.30
C LEU A 259 -38.91 -41.06 14.99
N SER A 260 -37.75 -40.88 15.63
CA SER A 260 -37.07 -41.95 16.35
C SER A 260 -37.86 -42.47 17.56
N LYS A 261 -38.66 -41.63 18.23
CA LYS A 261 -39.58 -42.09 19.29
C LYS A 261 -40.74 -42.88 18.70
N ASN A 262 -41.37 -42.36 17.65
CA ASN A 262 -42.48 -43.04 16.97
C ASN A 262 -42.06 -44.42 16.46
N ASP A 263 -40.90 -44.52 15.81
CA ASP A 263 -40.36 -45.81 15.31
C ASP A 263 -40.13 -46.80 16.46
N ARG A 264 -39.60 -46.34 17.61
CA ARG A 264 -39.40 -47.20 18.80
C ARG A 264 -40.74 -47.69 19.36
N ASP A 265 -41.75 -46.83 19.41
CA ASP A 265 -43.07 -47.18 19.92
C ASP A 265 -43.78 -48.16 18.97
N GLU A 266 -43.72 -47.92 17.66
CA GLU A 266 -44.23 -48.83 16.64
C GLU A 266 -43.53 -50.19 16.69
N GLU A 267 -42.20 -50.20 16.79
CA GLU A 267 -41.42 -51.42 16.94
C GLU A 267 -41.82 -52.19 18.21
N ALA A 268 -42.00 -51.50 19.35
CA ALA A 268 -42.43 -52.12 20.59
C ALA A 268 -43.82 -52.78 20.46
N VAL A 269 -44.77 -52.12 19.77
CA VAL A 269 -46.09 -52.68 19.47
C VAL A 269 -45.99 -53.91 18.59
N LEU A 270 -45.18 -53.87 17.52
CA LEU A 270 -44.96 -54.99 16.62
C LEU A 270 -44.29 -56.17 17.32
N ARG A 271 -43.27 -55.93 18.16
CA ARG A 271 -42.63 -56.96 19.00
C ARG A 271 -43.62 -57.60 19.95
N LYS A 272 -44.48 -56.81 20.61
CA LYS A 272 -45.53 -57.34 21.49
C LYS A 272 -46.53 -58.21 20.73
N LYS A 273 -46.97 -57.77 19.54
CA LYS A 273 -47.88 -58.54 18.68
C LYS A 273 -47.24 -59.85 18.20
N LYS A 274 -45.98 -59.81 17.78
CA LYS A 274 -45.19 -60.99 17.42
C LYS A 274 -45.13 -61.98 18.57
N ASN A 275 -44.69 -61.56 19.76
CA ASN A 275 -44.57 -62.43 20.93
C ASN A 275 -45.92 -63.05 21.31
N LYS A 276 -47.02 -62.29 21.24
CA LYS A 276 -48.36 -62.81 21.51
C LYS A 276 -48.76 -63.90 20.50
N SER A 277 -48.53 -63.66 19.21
CA SER A 277 -48.80 -64.66 18.17
C SER A 277 -47.94 -65.91 18.31
N GLU A 278 -46.66 -65.77 18.66
CA GLU A 278 -45.76 -66.90 18.93
C GLU A 278 -46.23 -67.72 20.13
N GLN A 279 -46.66 -67.05 21.20
CA GLN A 279 -47.21 -67.71 22.39
C GLN A 279 -48.52 -68.44 22.09
N GLU A 280 -49.42 -67.85 21.29
CA GLU A 280 -50.64 -68.50 20.82
C GLU A 280 -50.31 -69.78 20.04
N VAL A 281 -49.39 -69.71 19.06
CA VAL A 281 -48.94 -70.87 18.28
C VAL A 281 -48.32 -71.95 19.18
N SER A 282 -47.47 -71.59 20.14
CA SER A 282 -46.90 -72.53 21.11
C SER A 282 -48.00 -73.24 21.90
N THR A 283 -49.02 -72.50 22.35
CA THR A 283 -50.17 -73.06 23.08
C THR A 283 -50.96 -74.03 22.21
N TRP A 284 -51.18 -73.70 20.93
CA TRP A 284 -51.86 -74.59 19.98
C TRP A 284 -51.07 -75.88 19.72
N ILE A 285 -49.75 -75.80 19.60
CA ILE A 285 -48.87 -76.96 19.45
C ILE A 285 -48.97 -77.85 20.69
N GLU A 286 -48.83 -77.28 21.89
CA GLU A 286 -48.94 -78.05 23.15
C GLU A 286 -50.30 -78.75 23.30
N LEU A 287 -51.40 -78.07 22.93
CA LEU A 287 -52.73 -78.67 22.95
C LEU A 287 -52.87 -79.81 21.94
N TYR A 288 -52.35 -79.62 20.73
CA TYR A 288 -52.35 -80.65 19.69
C TYR A 288 -51.51 -81.86 20.10
N ASP A 289 -50.30 -81.65 20.60
CA ASP A 289 -49.41 -82.72 21.06
C ASP A 289 -50.05 -83.51 22.21
N LYS A 290 -50.75 -82.83 23.12
CA LYS A 290 -51.51 -83.49 24.19
C LYS A 290 -52.68 -84.31 23.67
N ASP A 291 -53.49 -83.77 22.74
CA ASP A 291 -54.62 -84.48 22.14
C ASP A 291 -54.12 -85.72 21.36
N MET A 292 -53.11 -85.54 20.52
CA MET A 292 -52.48 -86.62 19.76
C MET A 292 -51.87 -87.68 20.67
N GLY A 293 -51.17 -87.28 21.74
CA GLY A 293 -50.67 -88.20 22.75
C GLY A 293 -51.77 -89.00 23.45
N SER A 294 -52.91 -88.35 23.76
CA SER A 294 -54.08 -89.03 24.34
C SER A 294 -54.73 -90.01 23.35
N ARG A 295 -54.85 -89.63 22.07
CA ARG A 295 -55.39 -90.49 21.02
C ARG A 295 -54.50 -91.71 20.75
N GLU A 296 -53.19 -91.50 20.70
CA GLU A 296 -52.22 -92.58 20.53
C GLU A 296 -52.31 -93.55 21.70
N LYS A 297 -52.39 -93.04 22.94
CA LYS A 297 -52.58 -93.89 24.12
C LYS A 297 -53.86 -94.73 24.03
N GLY A 298 -54.99 -94.10 23.68
CA GLY A 298 -56.26 -94.82 23.50
C GLY A 298 -56.21 -95.85 22.37
N TYR A 299 -55.54 -95.53 21.25
CA TYR A 299 -55.32 -96.48 20.17
C TYR A 299 -54.50 -97.69 20.61
N GLN A 300 -53.43 -97.49 21.39
CA GLN A 300 -52.61 -98.58 21.92
C GLN A 300 -53.38 -99.44 22.92
N GLU A 301 -54.22 -98.84 23.77
CA GLU A 301 -55.11 -99.56 24.69
C GLU A 301 -56.10 -100.45 23.92
N GLU A 302 -56.82 -99.89 22.94
CA GLU A 302 -57.78 -100.62 22.10
C GLU A 302 -57.10 -101.72 21.27
N LYS A 303 -55.93 -101.41 20.69
CA LYS A 303 -55.11 -102.40 19.98
C LYS A 303 -54.69 -103.54 20.90
N GLY A 304 -54.34 -103.24 22.16
CA GLY A 304 -54.06 -104.24 23.19
C GLY A 304 -55.25 -105.18 23.39
N VAL A 305 -56.45 -104.63 23.60
CA VAL A 305 -57.70 -105.40 23.74
C VAL A 305 -57.98 -106.23 22.49
N TYR A 306 -57.84 -105.66 21.30
CA TYR A 306 -58.03 -106.37 20.03
C TYR A 306 -57.08 -107.55 19.89
N THR A 307 -55.80 -107.38 20.21
CA THR A 307 -54.83 -108.48 20.15
C THR A 307 -55.13 -109.59 21.15
N GLU A 308 -55.68 -109.25 22.31
CA GLU A 308 -56.08 -110.24 23.31
C GLU A 308 -57.34 -110.99 22.87
N LEU A 309 -58.34 -110.28 22.35
CA LEU A 309 -59.54 -110.89 21.75
C LEU A 309 -59.17 -111.81 20.58
N GLN A 310 -58.20 -111.42 19.74
CA GLN A 310 -57.70 -112.29 18.68
C GLN A 310 -57.07 -113.57 19.21
N LYS A 311 -56.35 -113.53 20.34
CA LYS A 311 -55.82 -114.75 20.97
C LYS A 311 -56.95 -115.62 21.50
N GLN A 312 -57.89 -115.04 22.25
CA GLN A 312 -59.04 -115.76 22.78
C GLN A 312 -59.88 -116.39 21.67
N LEU A 313 -60.08 -115.69 20.55
CA LEU A 313 -60.78 -116.23 19.39
C LEU A 313 -60.05 -117.45 18.83
N LYS A 314 -58.72 -117.38 18.67
CA LYS A 314 -57.92 -118.54 18.23
C LYS A 314 -58.01 -119.69 19.22
N GLU A 315 -57.94 -119.44 20.52
CA GLU A 315 -58.09 -120.47 21.54
C GLU A 315 -59.47 -121.16 21.46
N TYR A 316 -60.54 -120.39 21.21
CA TYR A 316 -61.87 -120.95 20.99
C TYR A 316 -61.97 -121.72 19.67
N GLU A 317 -61.41 -121.21 18.58
CA GLU A 317 -61.35 -121.91 17.29
C GLU A 317 -60.62 -123.24 17.43
N ASP A 318 -59.43 -123.25 18.05
CA ASP A 318 -58.64 -124.45 18.33
C ASP A 318 -59.42 -125.46 19.19
N HIS A 319 -60.09 -124.98 20.25
CA HIS A 319 -60.93 -125.83 21.10
C HIS A 319 -62.15 -126.40 20.37
N TYR A 320 -62.82 -125.60 19.52
CA TYR A 320 -63.93 -126.08 18.69
C TYR A 320 -63.45 -127.11 17.65
N GLU A 321 -62.29 -126.91 17.06
CA GLU A 321 -61.68 -127.88 16.15
C GLU A 321 -61.37 -129.21 16.87
N GLN A 322 -60.80 -129.14 18.07
CA GLN A 322 -60.58 -130.31 18.93
C GLN A 322 -61.90 -131.03 19.24
N LEU A 323 -62.93 -130.31 19.68
CA LEU A 323 -64.24 -130.90 19.99
C LEU A 323 -64.89 -131.52 18.74
N ARG A 324 -64.69 -130.93 17.55
CA ARG A 324 -65.18 -131.49 16.29
C ARG A 324 -64.46 -132.80 15.95
N LEU A 325 -63.14 -132.86 16.13
CA LEU A 325 -62.36 -134.09 15.97
C LEU A 325 -62.83 -135.16 16.95
N GLU A 326 -63.01 -134.83 18.23
CA GLU A 326 -63.54 -135.76 19.24
C GLU A 326 -64.95 -136.25 18.89
N ALA A 327 -65.83 -135.38 18.39
CA ALA A 327 -67.18 -135.77 17.96
C ALA A 327 -67.15 -136.66 16.72
N GLU A 328 -66.26 -136.39 15.76
CA GLU A 328 -66.03 -137.24 14.58
C GLU A 328 -65.49 -138.62 15.00
N GLU A 329 -64.53 -138.67 15.95
CA GLU A 329 -64.00 -139.91 16.53
C GLU A 329 -65.07 -140.69 17.29
N ALA A 330 -65.88 -140.02 18.13
CA ALA A 330 -66.99 -140.64 18.85
C ALA A 330 -68.07 -141.19 17.89
N ALA A 331 -68.40 -140.46 16.83
CA ALA A 331 -69.33 -140.92 15.80
C ALA A 331 -68.77 -142.11 15.01
N ALA A 332 -67.47 -142.10 14.70
CA ALA A 332 -66.79 -143.24 14.09
C ALA A 332 -66.80 -144.47 15.03
N GLU A 333 -66.60 -144.27 16.34
CA GLU A 333 -66.66 -145.32 17.34
C GLU A 333 -68.07 -145.92 17.46
N VAL A 334 -69.12 -145.08 17.50
CA VAL A 334 -70.51 -145.55 17.49
C VAL A 334 -70.79 -146.35 16.22
N LYS A 335 -70.34 -145.89 15.04
CA LYS A 335 -70.47 -146.65 13.79
C LYS A 335 -69.72 -147.99 13.85
N ARG A 336 -68.51 -148.04 14.40
CA ARG A 336 -67.78 -149.31 14.59
C ARG A 336 -68.55 -150.27 15.50
N ARG A 337 -69.11 -149.78 16.60
CA ARG A 337 -69.93 -150.60 17.52
C ARG A 337 -71.22 -151.08 16.87
N GLN A 338 -71.89 -150.25 16.08
CA GLN A 338 -73.06 -150.65 15.30
C GLN A 338 -72.72 -151.72 14.27
N GLN A 339 -71.61 -151.55 13.54
CA GLN A 339 -71.13 -152.56 12.59
C GLN A 339 -70.77 -153.88 13.29
N ALA A 340 -70.09 -153.84 14.43
CA ALA A 340 -69.77 -155.03 15.22
C ALA A 340 -71.05 -155.72 15.76
N ALA A 341 -72.03 -154.95 16.24
CA ALA A 341 -73.31 -155.48 16.69
C ALA A 341 -74.10 -156.10 15.53
N GLU A 342 -74.10 -155.48 14.35
CA GLU A 342 -74.74 -156.02 13.14
C GLU A 342 -74.03 -157.31 12.65
N GLU A 343 -72.70 -157.39 12.77
CA GLU A 343 -71.96 -158.63 12.50
C GLU A 343 -72.26 -159.74 13.52
N GLU A 344 -72.40 -159.40 14.81
CA GLU A 344 -72.83 -160.34 15.85
C GLU A 344 -74.27 -160.81 15.62
N GLU A 345 -75.18 -159.91 15.24
CA GLU A 345 -76.57 -160.24 14.92
C GLU A 345 -76.62 -161.15 13.69
N LYS A 346 -75.84 -160.87 12.64
CA LYS A 346 -75.70 -161.77 11.47
C LYS A 346 -75.14 -163.14 11.86
N ARG A 347 -74.19 -163.20 12.80
CA ARG A 347 -73.69 -164.47 13.35
C ARG A 347 -74.76 -165.22 14.14
N GLN A 348 -75.53 -164.53 14.97
CA GLN A 348 -76.65 -165.12 15.72
C GLN A 348 -77.75 -165.62 14.77
N GLN A 349 -78.13 -164.83 13.77
CA GLN A 349 -79.06 -165.23 12.72
C GLN A 349 -78.55 -166.46 11.94
N ALA A 350 -77.25 -166.54 11.63
CA ALA A 350 -76.68 -167.73 11.01
C ALA A 350 -76.73 -168.98 11.93
N LEU A 351 -76.56 -168.82 13.25
CA LEU A 351 -76.72 -169.89 14.22
C LEU A 351 -78.20 -170.32 14.34
N ASP A 352 -79.14 -169.37 14.34
CA ASP A 352 -80.57 -169.62 14.40
C ASP A 352 -81.08 -170.31 13.12
N ASP A 353 -80.60 -169.90 11.95
CA ASP A 353 -80.88 -170.57 10.67
C ASP A 353 -80.31 -172.00 10.63
N ALA A 354 -79.12 -172.22 11.21
CA ALA A 354 -78.57 -173.55 11.37
C ALA A 354 -79.44 -174.40 12.31
N ALA A 355 -79.90 -173.82 13.43
CA ALA A 355 -80.82 -174.47 14.36
C ALA A 355 -82.17 -174.81 13.70
N LEU A 356 -82.73 -173.93 12.87
CA LEU A 356 -83.95 -174.17 12.09
C LEU A 356 -83.77 -175.29 11.07
N LYS A 357 -82.61 -175.37 10.38
CA LYS A 357 -82.29 -176.49 9.47
C LYS A 357 -82.17 -177.82 10.20
N ILE A 358 -81.58 -177.85 11.39
CA ILE A 358 -81.50 -179.06 12.24
C ILE A 358 -82.90 -179.47 12.73
N GLN A 359 -83.73 -178.51 13.18
CA GLN A 359 -85.11 -178.81 13.59
C GLN A 359 -85.98 -179.27 12.41
N GLY A 360 -85.78 -178.70 11.21
CA GLY A 360 -86.49 -179.08 10.00
C GLY A 360 -86.17 -180.51 9.55
N THR A 361 -84.88 -180.88 9.55
CA THR A 361 -84.44 -182.24 9.24
C THR A 361 -84.94 -183.27 10.27
N TRP A 362 -85.02 -182.91 11.55
CA TRP A 362 -85.61 -183.76 12.58
C TRP A 362 -87.13 -183.97 12.41
N ARG A 363 -87.88 -182.92 12.03
CA ARG A 363 -89.32 -183.03 11.76
C ARG A 363 -89.61 -183.88 10.53
N LEU A 364 -88.81 -183.77 9.47
CA LEU A 364 -88.89 -184.62 8.27
C LEU A 364 -88.55 -186.08 8.58
N HIS A 365 -87.54 -186.34 9.41
CA HIS A 365 -87.23 -187.70 9.87
C HIS A 365 -88.37 -188.31 10.70
N LYS A 366 -89.04 -187.50 11.54
CA LYS A 366 -90.21 -187.95 12.32
C LYS A 366 -91.40 -188.31 11.43
N GLN A 367 -91.68 -187.51 10.38
CA GLN A 367 -92.76 -187.79 9.43
C GLN A 367 -92.48 -189.03 8.55
N ALA A 368 -91.22 -189.27 8.17
CA ALA A 368 -90.83 -190.48 7.44
C ALA A 368 -91.08 -191.76 8.26
N LYS A 369 -90.81 -191.73 9.58
CA LYS A 369 -91.11 -192.86 10.48
C LYS A 369 -92.60 -193.12 10.68
N GLU A 370 -93.44 -192.08 10.67
CA GLU A 370 -94.89 -192.21 10.83
C GLU A 370 -95.57 -192.74 9.54
N GLN A 371 -94.98 -192.53 8.35
CA GLN A 371 -95.48 -193.08 7.08
C GLN A 371 -95.12 -194.56 6.86
N GLU A 372 -93.97 -195.05 7.37
CA GLU A 372 -93.65 -196.50 7.38
C GLU A 372 -94.60 -197.29 8.30
N ALA A 373 -95.09 -196.69 9.39
CA ALA A 373 -96.03 -197.34 10.31
C ALA A 373 -97.47 -197.43 9.76
N ALA A 374 -97.85 -196.59 8.78
CA ALA A 374 -99.20 -196.53 8.22
C ALA A 374 -99.44 -197.50 7.03
N ALA A 375 -98.38 -197.96 6.35
CA ALA A 375 -98.48 -198.86 5.18
C ALA A 375 -98.76 -200.34 5.52
N ALA A 376 -98.61 -200.76 6.79
CA ALA A 376 -98.70 -202.17 7.18
C ALA A 376 -100.12 -202.71 7.53
N LYS A 377 -101.23 -201.92 7.41
CA LYS A 377 -102.54 -202.32 8.00
C LYS A 377 -103.85 -202.20 7.16
N LYS A 378 -103.86 -202.17 5.82
CA LYS A 378 -105.13 -202.27 5.02
C LYS A 378 -105.09 -203.22 3.80
N LYS A 379 -105.57 -204.47 4.01
CA LYS A 379 -106.60 -205.27 3.26
C LYS A 379 -106.50 -205.37 1.71
N LYS A 380 -106.30 -206.53 1.03
CA LYS A 380 -107.18 -207.73 0.85
C LYS A 380 -108.69 -207.36 0.81
N GLY A 381 -109.46 -207.34 -0.28
CA GLY A 381 -109.36 -207.63 -1.73
C GLY A 381 -110.76 -207.34 -2.35
N GLY A 382 -111.06 -207.26 -3.65
CA GLY A 382 -110.36 -207.41 -4.93
C GLY A 382 -111.38 -207.39 -6.10
N LYS A 383 -110.95 -207.27 -7.38
CA LYS A 383 -111.21 -208.20 -8.54
C LYS A 383 -110.94 -207.55 -9.92
N LYS A 384 -109.95 -208.13 -10.64
CA LYS A 384 -109.67 -208.14 -12.11
C LYS A 384 -109.50 -206.81 -12.86
N LYS A 385 -108.27 -206.50 -13.29
CA LYS A 385 -107.62 -206.97 -14.53
C LYS A 385 -106.12 -206.73 -14.44
#